data_AF-A0A3M1HPE7-F1
#
_entry.id   AF-A0A3M1HPE7-F1
#
_cell.length_a   1.000
_cell.length_b   1.000
_cell.length_c   1.000
_cell.angle_alpha   90.00
_cell.angle_beta   90.00
_cell.angle_gamma   90.00
#
_symmetry.space_group_name_H-M   'P 1'
#
loop_
_entity.id
_entity.type
_entity.pdbx_description
1 polymer ?
#
loop_
_entity_poly.entity_id
_entity_poly.type
_entity_poly.pdbx_seq_one_letter_code
_entity_poly.pdbx_strand_id
1 'polypeptide(L)'
;MMPKASQVALVAGPVIALIVAMLDWPDAKIAATAAAGAWMVIWWITEAVPLAATALLPIALLPAAGAFSAKAIAVQYINPIVFLFIGGFLLALAMQRWGLHERLALEVLHLLGRFQAVGLIVGTGAVSWFLSMWISNTATTMMMTPILIAVLAGLSASAPRAASKLAAPLLLTAA
;
A
#
# COMPACT_ATOMS: atom_id res chain seq x y z
N MET A 1 -16.68 16.07 -6.37
CA MET A 1 -15.99 16.96 -7.33
C MET A 1 -14.51 16.62 -7.27
N MET A 2 -13.89 16.22 -8.39
CA MET A 2 -12.44 15.98 -8.42
C MET A 2 -11.70 17.31 -8.14
N PRO A 3 -10.63 17.31 -7.34
CA PRO A 3 -9.83 18.51 -7.13
C PRO A 3 -9.30 19.02 -8.48
N LYS A 4 -9.22 20.34 -8.69
CA LYS A 4 -8.79 20.95 -9.97
C LYS A 4 -7.43 20.41 -10.47
N ALA A 5 -6.53 20.07 -9.55
CA ALA A 5 -5.24 19.44 -9.86
C ALA A 5 -5.38 18.06 -10.54
N SER A 6 -6.38 17.27 -10.14
CA SER A 6 -6.68 15.95 -10.71
C SER A 6 -7.21 16.05 -12.15
N GLN A 7 -7.96 17.12 -12.47
CA GLN A 7 -8.44 17.36 -13.84
C GLN A 7 -7.31 17.75 -14.80
N VAL A 8 -6.35 18.56 -14.34
CA VAL A 8 -5.17 18.91 -15.14
C VAL A 8 -4.33 17.67 -15.40
N ALA A 9 -4.09 16.86 -14.37
CA ALA A 9 -3.31 15.63 -14.49
C ALA A 9 -3.96 14.58 -15.41
N LEU A 10 -5.29 14.50 -15.42
CA LEU A 10 -6.05 13.62 -16.30
C LEU A 10 -5.71 13.87 -17.78
N VAL A 11 -5.61 15.15 -18.17
CA VAL A 11 -5.27 15.55 -19.55
C VAL A 11 -3.77 15.57 -19.78
N ALA A 12 -2.97 15.93 -18.78
CA ALA A 12 -1.52 15.99 -18.88
C ALA A 12 -0.89 14.64 -19.24
N GLY A 13 -1.40 13.52 -18.71
CA GLY A 13 -0.94 12.17 -19.04
C GLY A 13 -0.91 11.89 -20.56
N PRO A 14 -2.07 11.91 -21.25
CA PRO A 14 -2.13 11.72 -22.69
C PRO A 14 -1.31 12.75 -23.49
N VAL A 15 -1.32 14.02 -23.09
CA VAL A 15 -0.58 15.09 -23.80
C VAL A 15 0.92 14.83 -23.75
N ILE A 16 1.46 14.52 -22.57
CA ILE A 16 2.88 14.20 -22.41
C ILE A 16 3.22 12.90 -23.13
N ALA A 17 2.34 11.89 -23.11
CA ALA A 17 2.54 10.66 -23.86
C ALA A 17 2.69 10.92 -25.36
N LEU A 18 1.85 11.80 -25.93
CA LEU A 18 1.95 12.21 -27.33
C LEU A 18 3.27 12.94 -27.61
N ILE A 19 3.67 13.88 -26.76
CA ILE A 19 4.97 14.58 -26.90
C ILE A 19 6.12 13.57 -26.87
N VAL A 20 6.10 12.64 -25.92
CA VAL A 20 7.12 11.60 -25.79
C VAL A 20 7.13 10.69 -27.03
N ALA A 21 5.99 10.32 -27.58
CA ALA A 21 5.89 9.51 -28.79
C ALA A 21 6.46 10.21 -30.04
N MET A 22 6.47 11.54 -30.07
CA MET A 22 6.99 12.35 -31.19
C MET A 22 8.50 12.65 -31.10
N LEU A 23 9.17 12.22 -30.02
CA LEU A 23 10.63 12.33 -29.94
C LEU A 23 11.32 11.35 -30.90
N ASP A 24 12.59 11.62 -31.19
CA ASP A 24 13.38 10.76 -32.06
C ASP A 24 13.81 9.49 -31.32
N TRP A 25 13.09 8.40 -31.58
CA TRP A 25 13.33 7.09 -30.98
C TRP A 25 13.92 6.13 -32.02
N PRO A 26 14.87 5.26 -31.60
CA PRO A 26 15.48 4.30 -32.52
C PRO A 26 14.51 3.17 -32.95
N ASP A 27 13.44 2.92 -32.20
CA ASP A 27 12.47 1.86 -32.47
C ASP A 27 11.06 2.25 -32.00
N ALA A 28 10.05 1.91 -32.81
CA ALA A 28 8.65 2.27 -32.55
C ALA A 28 8.09 1.60 -31.27
N LYS A 29 8.58 0.42 -30.88
CA LYS A 29 8.19 -0.23 -29.63
C LYS A 29 8.74 0.53 -28.43
N ILE A 30 9.96 1.04 -28.53
CA ILE A 30 10.57 1.86 -27.48
C ILE A 30 9.77 3.16 -27.33
N ALA A 31 9.44 3.83 -28.44
CA ALA A 31 8.61 5.05 -28.43
C ALA A 31 7.25 4.81 -27.75
N ALA A 32 6.52 3.77 -28.16
CA ALA A 32 5.21 3.44 -27.60
C ALA A 32 5.27 3.07 -26.11
N THR A 33 6.30 2.32 -25.70
CA THR A 33 6.50 1.92 -24.30
C THR A 33 6.85 3.13 -23.43
N ALA A 34 7.73 4.01 -23.91
CA ALA A 34 8.10 5.23 -23.21
C ALA A 34 6.90 6.19 -23.07
N ALA A 35 6.10 6.35 -24.14
CA ALA A 35 4.89 7.17 -24.13
C ALA A 35 3.84 6.63 -23.13
N ALA A 36 3.57 5.33 -23.16
CA ALA A 36 2.66 4.68 -22.21
C ALA A 36 3.17 4.82 -20.77
N GLY A 37 4.47 4.62 -20.54
CA GLY A 37 5.11 4.78 -19.24
C GLY A 37 5.00 6.22 -18.71
N ALA A 38 5.25 7.22 -19.56
CA ALA A 38 5.13 8.63 -19.19
C ALA A 38 3.69 8.99 -18.78
N TRP A 39 2.70 8.50 -19.53
CA TRP A 39 1.28 8.63 -19.15
C TRP A 39 1.04 8.03 -17.76
N MET A 40 1.43 6.76 -17.58
CA MET A 40 1.17 6.01 -16.34
C MET A 40 1.81 6.66 -15.13
N VAL A 41 3.06 7.14 -15.24
CA VAL A 41 3.77 7.82 -14.16
C VAL A 41 3.03 9.09 -13.71
N ILE A 42 2.55 9.90 -14.67
CA ILE A 42 1.77 11.10 -14.34
C ILE A 42 0.51 10.71 -13.58
N TRP A 43 -0.27 9.75 -14.09
CA TRP A 43 -1.51 9.32 -13.46
C TRP A 43 -1.30 8.61 -12.11
N TRP A 44 -0.20 7.88 -11.92
CA TRP A 44 0.12 7.26 -10.64
C TRP A 44 0.55 8.28 -9.59
N ILE A 45 1.42 9.23 -9.92
CA ILE A 45 1.88 10.25 -8.96
C ILE A 45 0.75 11.19 -8.55
N THR A 46 -0.12 11.52 -9.51
CA THR A 46 -1.22 12.48 -9.29
C THR A 46 -2.52 11.82 -8.84
N GLU A 47 -2.58 10.49 -8.85
CA GLU A 47 -3.78 9.69 -8.61
C GLU A 47 -5.01 10.20 -9.40
N ALA A 48 -4.79 10.68 -10.63
CA ALA A 48 -5.86 11.21 -11.49
C ALA A 48 -6.91 10.15 -11.86
N VAL A 49 -6.47 8.89 -11.93
CA VAL A 49 -7.25 7.69 -12.22
C VAL A 49 -6.80 6.59 -11.25
N PRO A 50 -7.70 5.71 -10.76
CA PRO A 50 -7.32 4.63 -9.86
C PRO A 50 -6.10 3.84 -10.37
N LEU A 51 -5.13 3.55 -9.50
CA LEU A 51 -3.84 2.96 -9.89
C LEU A 51 -4.00 1.68 -10.74
N ALA A 52 -4.98 0.85 -10.39
CA ALA A 52 -5.31 -0.39 -11.10
C ALA A 52 -5.81 -0.11 -12.53
N ALA A 53 -6.66 0.90 -12.72
CA ALA A 53 -7.15 1.27 -14.05
C ALA A 53 -6.03 1.88 -14.91
N THR A 54 -5.16 2.72 -14.33
CA THR A 54 -3.94 3.22 -14.99
C THR A 54 -3.02 2.08 -15.40
N ALA A 55 -2.88 1.03 -14.57
CA ALA A 55 -2.07 -0.14 -14.88
C ALA A 55 -2.59 -0.97 -16.07
N LEU A 56 -3.85 -0.79 -16.50
CA LEU A 56 -4.41 -1.46 -17.68
C LEU A 56 -4.14 -0.71 -18.99
N LEU A 57 -3.64 0.53 -18.94
CA LEU A 57 -3.35 1.32 -20.14
C LEU A 57 -2.48 0.58 -21.17
N PRO A 58 -1.40 -0.14 -20.80
CA PRO A 58 -0.56 -0.84 -21.76
C PRO A 58 -1.30 -1.90 -22.60
N ILE A 59 -2.35 -2.53 -22.04
CA ILE A 59 -3.18 -3.53 -22.76
C ILE A 59 -3.86 -2.90 -23.98
N ALA A 60 -4.27 -1.64 -23.88
CA ALA A 60 -4.92 -0.92 -24.98
C ALA A 60 -3.90 -0.15 -25.84
N LEU A 61 -3.00 0.60 -25.21
CA LEU A 61 -2.12 1.55 -25.91
C LEU A 61 -1.05 0.86 -26.74
N LEU A 62 -0.39 -0.19 -26.22
CA LEU A 62 0.73 -0.84 -26.92
C LEU A 62 0.29 -1.61 -28.17
N PRO A 63 -0.86 -2.33 -28.16
CA PRO A 63 -1.41 -2.90 -29.38
C PRO A 63 -1.97 -1.85 -30.34
N ALA A 64 -2.61 -0.79 -29.84
CA ALA A 64 -3.10 0.29 -30.69
C ALA A 64 -1.98 1.03 -31.43
N ALA A 65 -0.81 1.14 -30.80
CA ALA A 65 0.41 1.68 -31.42
C ALA A 65 1.12 0.69 -32.36
N GLY A 66 0.63 -0.55 -32.50
CA GLY A 66 1.27 -1.60 -33.30
C GLY A 66 2.58 -2.14 -32.73
N ALA A 67 2.95 -1.76 -31.51
CA ALA A 67 4.23 -2.12 -30.89
C ALA A 67 4.28 -3.60 -30.44
N PHE A 68 3.17 -4.09 -29.88
CA PHE A 68 3.05 -5.46 -29.38
C PHE A 68 1.67 -6.04 -29.71
N SER A 69 1.56 -7.36 -29.84
CA SER A 69 0.25 -7.99 -29.98
C SER A 69 -0.53 -7.94 -28.66
N ALA A 70 -1.86 -7.82 -28.72
CA ALA A 70 -2.71 -7.83 -27.53
C ALA A 70 -2.48 -9.08 -26.67
N LYS A 71 -2.26 -10.25 -27.30
CA LYS A 71 -1.94 -11.50 -26.61
C LYS A 71 -0.61 -11.41 -25.84
N ALA A 72 0.42 -10.82 -26.43
CA ALA A 72 1.73 -10.70 -25.78
C ALA A 72 1.67 -9.84 -24.51
N ILE A 73 0.88 -8.76 -24.53
CA ILE A 73 0.69 -7.90 -23.35
C ILE A 73 -0.23 -8.55 -22.32
N ALA A 74 -1.35 -9.14 -22.74
CA ALA A 74 -2.33 -9.74 -21.81
C ALA A 74 -1.72 -10.84 -20.92
N VAL A 75 -0.80 -11.66 -21.46
CA VAL A 75 -0.13 -12.72 -20.69
C VAL A 75 0.69 -12.17 -19.52
N GLN A 76 1.20 -10.94 -19.61
CA GLN A 76 1.96 -10.32 -18.51
C GLN A 76 1.11 -10.07 -17.26
N TYR A 77 -0.21 -9.95 -17.41
CA TYR A 77 -1.14 -9.76 -16.29
C TYR A 77 -1.51 -11.07 -15.59
N ILE A 78 -1.18 -12.23 -16.18
CA ILE A 78 -1.43 -13.58 -15.64
C ILE A 78 -0.10 -14.17 -15.13
N ASN A 79 0.69 -13.35 -14.43
CA ASN A 79 1.94 -13.80 -13.83
C ASN A 79 1.67 -14.64 -12.56
N PRO A 80 2.35 -15.79 -12.34
CA PRO A 80 2.19 -16.60 -11.12
C PRO A 80 2.34 -15.81 -9.81
N ILE A 81 3.16 -14.76 -9.80
CA ILE A 81 3.35 -13.88 -8.65
C ILE A 81 2.04 -13.14 -8.31
N VAL A 82 1.24 -12.73 -9.30
CA VAL A 82 -0.06 -12.09 -9.06
C VAL A 82 -1.01 -13.05 -8.32
N PHE A 83 -1.04 -14.32 -8.73
CA PHE A 83 -1.84 -15.34 -8.05
C PHE A 83 -1.34 -15.66 -6.64
N LEU A 84 -0.02 -15.62 -6.42
CA LEU A 84 0.57 -15.74 -5.10
C LEU A 84 0.08 -14.60 -4.18
N PHE A 85 0.09 -13.35 -4.65
CA PHE A 85 -0.45 -12.22 -3.89
C PHE A 85 -1.95 -12.36 -3.61
N ILE A 86 -2.75 -12.79 -4.60
CA ILE A 86 -4.17 -13.06 -4.39
C ILE A 86 -4.38 -14.12 -3.31
N GLY A 87 -3.62 -15.23 -3.35
CA GLY A 87 -3.65 -16.27 -2.33
C GLY A 87 -3.26 -15.74 -0.94
N GLY A 88 -2.23 -14.90 -0.87
CA GLY A 88 -1.81 -14.23 0.36
C GLY A 88 -2.89 -13.32 0.93
N PHE A 89 -3.55 -12.51 0.10
CA PHE A 89 -4.66 -11.66 0.55
C PHE A 89 -5.88 -12.46 1.01
N LEU A 90 -6.19 -13.59 0.37
CA LEU A 90 -7.25 -14.49 0.82
C LEU A 90 -6.93 -15.09 2.20
N LEU A 91 -5.68 -15.50 2.43
CA LEU A 91 -5.24 -15.97 3.74
C LEU A 91 -5.32 -14.87 4.81
N ALA A 92 -4.86 -13.66 4.49
CA ALA A 92 -4.96 -12.50 5.38
C ALA A 92 -6.42 -12.18 5.72
N LEU A 93 -7.31 -12.20 4.73
CA LEU A 93 -8.75 -11.98 4.94
C LEU A 93 -9.37 -13.08 5.79
N ALA A 94 -8.96 -14.34 5.63
CA ALA A 94 -9.40 -15.43 6.48
C ALA A 94 -8.95 -15.20 7.93
N MET A 95 -7.67 -14.87 8.16
CA MET A 95 -7.17 -14.53 9.49
C MET A 95 -7.92 -13.37 10.13
N GLN A 96 -8.30 -12.37 9.31
CA GLN A 96 -9.10 -11.23 9.75
C GLN A 96 -10.51 -11.68 10.14
N ARG A 97 -11.19 -12.46 9.29
CA ARG A 97 -12.55 -12.96 9.51
C ARG A 97 -12.68 -13.76 10.80
N TRP A 98 -11.64 -14.52 11.17
CA TRP A 98 -11.60 -15.30 12.39
C TRP A 98 -11.04 -14.53 13.60
N GLY A 99 -10.64 -13.27 13.46
CA GLY A 99 -10.04 -12.50 14.56
C GLY A 99 -8.75 -13.14 15.10
N LEU A 100 -8.02 -13.91 14.27
CA LEU A 100 -6.80 -14.60 14.71
C LEU A 100 -5.70 -13.58 15.03
N HIS A 101 -5.51 -12.60 14.16
CA HIS A 101 -4.59 -11.48 14.32
C HIS A 101 -4.81 -10.69 15.61
N GLU A 102 -6.06 -10.38 15.98
CA GLU A 102 -6.40 -9.71 17.25
C GLU A 102 -6.04 -10.57 18.47
N ARG A 103 -6.36 -11.87 18.43
CA ARG A 103 -6.00 -12.80 19.51
C ARG A 103 -4.49 -12.88 19.71
N LEU A 104 -3.73 -13.00 18.61
CA LEU A 104 -2.27 -13.00 18.67
C LEU A 104 -1.72 -11.68 19.22
N ALA A 105 -2.26 -10.55 18.79
CA ALA A 105 -1.83 -9.23 19.28
C ALA A 105 -2.08 -9.06 20.79
N LEU A 106 -3.26 -9.47 21.28
CA LEU A 106 -3.60 -9.40 22.69
C LEU A 106 -2.76 -10.36 23.55
N GLU A 107 -2.49 -11.58 23.08
CA GLU A 107 -1.63 -12.53 23.80
C GLU A 107 -0.20 -12.00 23.95
N VAL A 108 0.37 -11.45 22.87
CA VAL A 108 1.71 -10.87 22.93
C VAL A 108 1.73 -9.64 23.84
N LEU A 109 0.68 -8.82 23.82
CA LEU A 109 0.56 -7.68 24.73
C LEU A 109 0.41 -8.11 26.19
N HIS A 110 -0.32 -9.19 26.49
CA HIS A 110 -0.39 -9.76 27.84
C HIS A 110 0.97 -10.27 28.33
N LEU A 111 1.78 -10.85 27.43
CA LEU A 111 3.13 -11.34 27.74
C LEU A 111 4.12 -10.18 27.96
N LEU A 112 4.12 -9.18 27.06
CA LEU A 112 5.13 -8.12 27.01
C LEU A 112 4.74 -6.84 27.77
N GLY A 113 3.45 -6.60 28.00
CA GLY A 113 2.93 -5.47 28.77
C GLY A 113 3.23 -5.55 30.28
N ARG A 114 3.81 -6.67 30.73
CA ARG A 114 4.33 -6.84 32.10
C ARG A 114 5.67 -6.13 32.32
N PHE A 115 6.36 -5.74 31.26
CA PHE A 115 7.65 -5.07 31.33
C PHE A 115 7.47 -3.55 31.26
N GLN A 116 8.44 -2.82 31.84
CA GLN A 116 8.49 -1.35 31.90
C GLN A 116 8.29 -0.66 30.54
N ALA A 117 8.24 0.68 30.54
CA ALA A 117 8.12 1.56 29.37
C ALA A 117 8.79 1.07 28.06
N VAL A 118 10.03 0.57 28.12
CA VAL A 118 10.78 0.07 26.95
C VAL A 118 10.21 -1.24 26.41
N GLY A 119 9.82 -2.16 27.29
CA GLY A 119 9.24 -3.46 26.91
C GLY A 119 7.90 -3.30 26.20
N LEU A 120 7.13 -2.28 26.57
CA LEU A 120 5.87 -1.97 25.88
C LEU A 120 6.10 -1.48 24.44
N ILE A 121 7.07 -0.60 24.22
CA ILE A 121 7.43 -0.12 22.87
C ILE A 121 8.00 -1.27 22.03
N VAL A 122 8.96 -2.03 22.56
CA VAL A 122 9.57 -3.15 21.83
C VAL A 122 8.52 -4.22 21.52
N GLY A 123 7.65 -4.55 22.48
CA GLY A 123 6.63 -5.57 22.30
C GLY A 123 5.57 -5.18 21.29
N THR A 124 5.07 -3.94 21.37
CA THR A 124 4.09 -3.45 20.39
C THR A 124 4.70 -3.32 18.99
N GLY A 125 5.95 -2.86 18.89
CA GLY A 125 6.69 -2.83 17.61
C GLY A 125 6.94 -4.22 17.03
N ALA A 126 7.28 -5.21 17.85
CA ALA A 126 7.46 -6.59 17.40
C ALA A 126 6.15 -7.22 16.90
N VAL A 127 5.02 -6.92 17.56
CA VAL A 127 3.68 -7.35 17.11
C VAL A 127 3.35 -6.72 15.76
N SER A 128 3.49 -5.39 15.62
CA SER A 128 3.20 -4.71 14.35
C SER A 128 4.09 -5.22 13.22
N TRP A 129 5.39 -5.37 13.46
CA TRP A 129 6.32 -5.95 12.49
C TRP A 129 5.90 -7.36 12.06
N PHE A 130 5.58 -8.24 13.01
CA PHE A 130 5.17 -9.60 12.71
C PHE A 130 3.85 -9.63 11.93
N LEU A 131 2.86 -8.85 12.34
CA LEU A 131 1.57 -8.79 11.66
C LEU A 131 1.68 -8.19 10.26
N SER A 132 2.49 -7.15 10.06
CA SER A 132 2.74 -6.51 8.76
C SER A 132 3.44 -7.42 7.73
N MET A 133 4.02 -8.55 8.14
CA MET A 133 4.55 -9.56 7.20
C MET A 133 3.44 -10.39 6.54
N TRP A 134 2.28 -10.54 7.20
CA TRP A 134 1.19 -11.42 6.76
C TRP A 134 -0.11 -10.66 6.42
N ILE A 135 -0.24 -9.45 6.96
CA ILE A 135 -1.41 -8.57 6.81
C ILE A 135 -0.93 -7.30 6.11
N SER A 136 -1.81 -6.63 5.35
CA SER A 136 -1.46 -5.34 4.75
C SER A 136 -1.10 -4.31 5.84
N ASN A 137 -0.01 -3.57 5.66
CA ASN A 137 0.45 -2.54 6.59
C ASN A 137 -0.68 -1.61 7.08
N THR A 138 -1.55 -1.15 6.16
CA THR A 138 -2.70 -0.29 6.50
C THR A 138 -3.67 -0.96 7.48
N ALA A 139 -3.95 -2.26 7.31
CA ALA A 139 -4.82 -3.00 8.21
C ALA A 139 -4.15 -3.24 9.57
N THR A 140 -2.84 -3.52 9.61
CA THR A 140 -2.08 -3.62 10.86
C THR A 140 -2.20 -2.31 11.67
N THR A 141 -2.00 -1.16 11.03
CA THR A 141 -2.11 0.15 11.68
C THR A 141 -3.52 0.44 12.19
N MET A 142 -4.55 0.15 11.39
CA MET A 142 -5.95 0.32 11.81
C MET A 142 -6.32 -0.55 13.00
N MET A 143 -5.73 -1.74 13.13
CA MET A 143 -5.96 -2.64 14.27
C MET A 143 -5.15 -2.23 15.50
N MET A 144 -3.87 -1.91 15.34
CA MET A 144 -2.97 -1.60 16.46
C MET A 144 -3.30 -0.26 17.10
N THR A 145 -3.72 0.74 16.32
CA THR A 145 -4.04 2.08 16.82
C THR A 145 -5.07 2.07 17.96
N PRO A 146 -6.28 1.49 17.84
CA PRO A 146 -7.25 1.44 18.93
C PRO A 146 -6.74 0.63 20.15
N ILE A 147 -5.95 -0.43 19.94
CA ILE A 147 -5.34 -1.21 21.03
C ILE A 147 -4.37 -0.33 21.82
N LEU A 148 -3.49 0.39 21.13
CA LEU A 148 -2.48 1.25 21.76
C LEU A 148 -3.11 2.45 22.46
N ILE A 149 -4.20 3.00 21.92
CA ILE A 149 -4.99 4.04 22.61
C ILE A 149 -5.57 3.50 23.92
N ALA A 150 -6.13 2.28 23.92
CA ALA A 150 -6.67 1.66 25.13
C ALA A 150 -5.57 1.43 26.19
N VAL A 151 -4.39 0.99 25.77
CA VAL A 151 -3.21 0.85 26.65
C VAL A 151 -2.78 2.20 27.24
N LEU A 152 -2.70 3.25 26.42
CA LEU A 152 -2.35 4.60 26.88
C LEU A 152 -3.37 5.19 27.84
N ALA A 153 -4.66 4.91 27.63
CA ALA A 153 -5.72 5.32 28.55
C ALA A 153 -5.57 4.65 29.93
N GLY A 154 -5.29 3.34 29.96
CA GLY A 154 -5.00 2.61 31.20
C GLY A 154 -3.76 3.16 31.93
N LEU A 155 -2.67 3.41 31.19
CA LEU A 155 -1.46 4.03 31.76
C LEU A 155 -1.70 5.45 32.27
N SER A 156 -2.56 6.23 31.62
CA SER A 156 -2.88 7.60 32.05
C SER A 156 -3.62 7.62 33.38
N ALA A 157 -4.43 6.61 33.67
CA ALA A 157 -5.13 6.46 34.95
C ALA A 157 -4.17 6.11 36.10
N SER A 158 -3.14 5.29 35.85
CA SER A 158 -2.21 4.84 36.90
C SER A 158 -0.93 5.67 37.01
N ALA A 159 -0.40 6.21 35.91
CA ALA A 159 0.88 6.90 35.84
C ALA A 159 0.89 8.01 34.74
N PRO A 160 0.24 9.17 34.99
CA PRO A 160 0.02 10.21 33.97
C PRO A 160 1.30 10.74 33.31
N ARG A 161 2.39 10.90 34.08
CA ARG A 161 3.69 11.37 33.57
C ARG A 161 4.39 10.34 32.68
N ALA A 162 4.16 9.05 32.90
CA ALA A 162 4.72 8.01 32.04
C ALA A 162 3.91 7.91 30.74
N ALA A 163 2.58 8.01 30.84
CA ALA A 163 1.69 7.99 29.68
C ALA A 163 1.99 9.14 28.69
N SER A 164 2.19 10.37 29.19
CA SER A 164 2.51 11.51 28.31
C SER A 164 3.84 11.37 27.59
N LYS A 165 4.86 10.77 28.23
CA LYS A 165 6.15 10.47 27.61
C LYS A 165 6.08 9.33 26.60
N LEU A 166 5.15 8.38 26.78
CA LEU A 166 5.02 7.18 25.96
C LEU A 166 4.01 7.31 24.82
N ALA A 167 3.11 8.30 24.85
CA ALA A 167 2.04 8.43 23.87
C ALA A 167 2.55 8.45 22.41
N ALA A 168 3.46 9.37 22.09
CA ALA A 168 4.03 9.45 20.73
C ALA A 168 4.83 8.20 20.32
N PRO A 169 5.86 7.75 21.08
CA PRO A 169 6.65 6.60 20.66
C PRO A 169 5.83 5.31 20.61
N LEU A 170 4.81 5.15 21.45
CA LEU A 170 3.95 3.97 21.43
C LEU A 170 2.97 3.99 20.25
N LEU A 171 2.42 5.15 19.87
CA LEU A 171 1.58 5.23 18.66
C LEU A 171 2.38 5.04 17.38
N LEU A 172 3.66 5.41 17.37
CA LEU A 172 4.56 5.16 16.24
C LEU A 172 4.83 3.67 16.00
N THR A 173 4.66 2.80 17.01
CA THR A 173 4.81 1.36 16.82
C THR A 173 3.58 0.71 16.17
N ALA A 174 2.51 1.45 15.89
CA ALA A 174 1.31 0.92 15.23
C ALA A 174 1.52 0.58 13.75
N ALA A 175 2.55 1.14 13.11
CA ALA A 175 2.84 0.99 11.69
C ALA A 175 3.91 -0.07 11.41
#